data_AF-A0AAD7XT43-F1
#
_entry.id   AF-A0AAD7XT43-F1
#
_cell.length_a   1.000
_cell.length_b   1.000
_cell.length_c   1.000
_cell.angle_alpha   90.00
_cell.angle_beta   90.00
_cell.angle_gamma   90.00
#
_symmetry.space_group_name_H-M   'P 1'
#
loop_
_entity.id
_entity.type
_entity.pdbx_description
1 polymer ?
#
loop_
_entity_poly.entity_id
_entity_poly.type
_entity_poly.pdbx_seq_one_letter_code
_entity_poly.pdbx_strand_id
1 'polypeptide(L)'
;MEPHSPSSTTPLLPQSPTSISSSSAGSSSGGGGKPRYRSIHRVPTFMQTSVPNRRSIVHAFLNMTMHMMLELVFPIALYYALRTILSPLWSLVLAGVPTAIMVVIKGFREHKVDMMGLLMLLGFAVSVLLAMVESDPKLYLLRESAMTSAMGLMLFATLIPFRWKKHVLRPFMFYVARQIAVTSTMMLDPPTIRLHWDWFWRNWRSFRAFFRALTLLWALGLLSEFALRVLLIYTIDDVDDIVYYSNVYMFAVTLTLGTLTIASTLLFRHLFNREQAKSKSIERQQEIEEIIARAAEEENTQRSIQ
;
A
#
# COMPACT_ATOMS: atom_id res chain seq x y z
N MET A 1 41.77 -27.48 -3.58
CA MET A 1 41.38 -26.39 -4.50
C MET A 1 40.23 -26.93 -5.32
N GLU A 2 39.00 -26.77 -4.84
CA GLU A 2 37.70 -26.88 -5.54
C GLU A 2 36.57 -26.69 -4.49
N PRO A 3 35.35 -26.31 -4.89
CA PRO A 3 34.64 -25.19 -4.25
C PRO A 3 33.53 -25.61 -3.29
N HIS A 4 33.31 -24.79 -2.25
CA HIS A 4 32.15 -24.89 -1.36
C HIS A 4 30.89 -24.34 -2.03
N SER A 5 29.94 -25.21 -2.33
CA SER A 5 28.56 -24.87 -2.74
C SER A 5 27.77 -24.29 -1.57
N PRO A 6 27.03 -23.18 -1.73
CA PRO A 6 26.15 -22.66 -0.69
C PRO A 6 24.86 -23.50 -0.62
N SER A 7 24.57 -24.01 0.58
CA SER A 7 23.34 -24.74 0.92
C SER A 7 22.09 -23.90 0.63
N SER A 8 21.28 -24.39 -0.30
CA SER A 8 19.92 -23.94 -0.59
C SER A 8 19.03 -24.05 0.63
N THR A 9 18.81 -22.94 1.33
CA THR A 9 17.77 -22.85 2.36
C THR A 9 16.45 -22.58 1.65
N THR A 10 15.77 -23.65 1.21
CA THR A 10 14.41 -23.59 0.68
C THR A 10 13.47 -23.16 1.82
N PRO A 11 12.75 -22.03 1.72
CA PRO A 11 11.77 -21.67 2.73
C PRO A 11 10.57 -22.62 2.62
N LEU A 12 10.30 -23.40 3.67
CA LEU A 12 9.09 -24.23 3.74
C LEU A 12 7.85 -23.33 3.73
N LEU A 13 7.08 -23.41 2.64
CA LEU A 13 5.76 -22.80 2.51
C LEU A 13 4.78 -23.40 3.54
N PRO A 14 3.88 -22.62 4.16
CA PRO A 14 2.71 -23.17 4.81
C PRO A 14 1.72 -23.61 3.74
N GLN A 15 1.41 -24.92 3.69
CA GLN A 15 0.37 -25.42 2.83
C GLN A 15 -0.99 -24.88 3.27
N SER A 16 -1.80 -24.45 2.29
CA SER A 16 -3.22 -24.11 2.44
C SER A 16 -4.02 -25.30 3.02
N PRO A 17 -5.12 -25.05 3.74
CA PRO A 17 -5.81 -26.09 4.50
C PRO A 17 -6.50 -27.08 3.56
N THR A 18 -5.95 -28.28 3.44
CA THR A 18 -6.65 -29.41 2.82
C THR A 18 -7.76 -29.83 3.76
N SER A 19 -9.01 -29.68 3.30
CA SER A 19 -10.21 -30.22 3.92
C SER A 19 -10.07 -31.73 4.09
N ILE A 20 -10.16 -32.20 5.34
CA ILE A 20 -10.26 -33.62 5.67
C ILE A 20 -11.70 -34.07 5.38
N SER A 21 -11.89 -35.10 4.56
CA SER A 21 -13.17 -35.81 4.44
C SER A 21 -12.98 -37.32 4.61
N SER A 22 -13.73 -37.89 5.56
CA SER A 22 -14.18 -39.30 5.69
C SER A 22 -13.10 -40.39 5.80
N SER A 23 -13.22 -41.51 6.53
CA SER A 23 -14.24 -42.15 7.37
C SER A 23 -13.53 -43.37 7.97
N SER A 24 -13.75 -43.70 9.24
CA SER A 24 -13.99 -45.08 9.65
C SER A 24 -14.55 -45.10 11.07
N ALA A 25 -15.79 -45.59 11.17
CA ALA A 25 -16.42 -45.98 12.41
C ALA A 25 -15.74 -47.24 12.94
N GLY A 26 -15.43 -47.24 14.24
CA GLY A 26 -14.99 -48.40 15.00
C GLY A 26 -15.31 -48.15 16.46
N SER A 27 -16.39 -48.77 16.92
CA SER A 27 -16.89 -48.72 18.30
C SER A 27 -15.97 -49.49 19.26
N SER A 28 -15.50 -48.84 20.32
CA SER A 28 -15.25 -49.51 21.60
C SER A 28 -15.35 -48.52 22.76
N SER A 29 -16.11 -48.94 23.76
CA SER A 29 -16.35 -48.31 25.05
C SER A 29 -15.10 -48.36 25.93
N GLY A 30 -14.76 -47.25 26.58
CA GLY A 30 -13.74 -47.21 27.64
C GLY A 30 -13.36 -45.77 27.96
N GLY A 31 -13.56 -45.37 29.22
CA GLY A 31 -13.33 -44.01 29.71
C GLY A 31 -11.91 -43.50 29.47
N GLY A 32 -11.78 -42.18 29.31
CA GLY A 32 -10.52 -41.49 29.10
C GLY A 32 -10.62 -40.49 27.96
N GLY A 33 -11.40 -39.42 28.17
CA GLY A 33 -11.46 -38.31 27.22
C GLY A 33 -10.09 -37.62 27.13
N LYS A 34 -9.28 -37.99 26.13
CA LYS A 34 -8.03 -37.27 25.82
C LYS A 34 -8.36 -35.80 25.52
N PRO A 35 -7.66 -34.82 26.12
CA PRO A 35 -7.97 -33.41 25.89
C PRO A 35 -7.75 -33.08 24.41
N ARG A 36 -8.80 -32.51 23.80
CA ARG A 36 -8.81 -32.10 22.39
C ARG A 36 -8.01 -30.81 22.26
N TYR A 37 -6.70 -30.93 22.05
CA TYR A 37 -5.81 -29.78 21.86
C TYR A 37 -6.27 -28.93 20.67
N ARG A 38 -6.61 -27.66 20.95
CA ARG A 38 -7.03 -26.69 19.94
C ARG A 38 -5.79 -26.25 19.16
N SER A 39 -5.76 -26.54 17.86
CA SER A 39 -4.63 -26.22 16.98
C SER A 39 -4.26 -24.74 17.07
N ILE A 40 -3.03 -24.47 17.49
CA ILE A 40 -2.45 -23.13 17.68
C ILE A 40 -2.42 -22.41 16.32
N HIS A 41 -3.08 -21.26 16.23
CA HIS A 41 -2.96 -20.36 15.09
C HIS A 41 -1.71 -19.51 15.28
N ARG A 42 -0.54 -20.04 14.87
CA ARG A 42 0.72 -19.27 14.94
C ARG A 42 0.55 -17.98 14.14
N VAL A 43 0.60 -16.84 14.83
CA VAL A 43 0.82 -15.56 14.17
C VAL A 43 2.19 -15.68 13.51
N PRO A 44 2.32 -15.54 12.18
CA PRO A 44 3.60 -15.79 11.53
C PRO A 44 4.68 -14.92 12.19
N THR A 45 5.87 -15.47 12.42
CA THR A 45 7.02 -14.78 13.02
C THR A 45 7.61 -13.77 12.02
N PHE A 46 6.79 -12.87 11.47
CA PHE A 46 7.07 -12.12 10.23
C PHE A 46 7.92 -10.85 10.42
N MET A 47 8.62 -10.70 11.55
CA MET A 47 9.41 -9.49 11.85
C MET A 47 10.84 -9.74 12.34
N GLN A 48 11.31 -10.99 12.37
CA GLN A 48 12.54 -11.29 13.11
C GLN A 48 13.84 -11.28 12.32
N THR A 49 13.83 -11.13 11.01
CA THR A 49 15.08 -11.02 10.28
C THR A 49 15.04 -9.82 9.37
N SER A 50 15.89 -8.85 9.69
CA SER A 50 17.01 -8.51 8.80
C SER A 50 17.61 -7.15 9.21
N VAL A 51 18.93 -7.12 9.43
CA VAL A 51 19.72 -5.87 9.49
C VAL A 51 20.52 -5.82 8.19
N PRO A 52 20.44 -4.73 7.38
CA PRO A 52 20.88 -4.78 6.00
C PRO A 52 22.37 -4.52 5.90
N ASN A 53 23.02 -5.19 4.94
CA ASN A 53 24.35 -4.82 4.51
C ASN A 53 24.31 -3.45 3.80
N ARG A 54 25.13 -2.49 4.24
CA ARG A 54 25.11 -1.08 3.76
C ARG A 54 25.19 -0.95 2.23
N ARG A 55 25.86 -1.89 1.55
CA ARG A 55 26.04 -1.88 0.09
C ARG A 55 24.75 -2.23 -0.69
N SER A 56 23.91 -3.14 -0.18
CA SER A 56 22.66 -3.50 -0.87
C SER A 56 21.62 -2.38 -0.80
N ILE A 57 21.64 -1.61 0.29
CA ILE A 57 20.78 -0.43 0.47
C ILE A 57 21.10 0.63 -0.58
N VAL A 58 22.39 0.91 -0.77
CA VAL A 58 22.85 1.94 -1.73
C VAL A 58 22.50 1.55 -3.16
N HIS A 59 22.73 0.30 -3.57
CA HIS A 59 22.40 -0.14 -4.93
C HIS A 59 20.90 -0.17 -5.22
N ALA A 60 20.07 -0.59 -4.26
CA ALA A 60 18.62 -0.58 -4.43
C ALA A 60 18.05 0.85 -4.44
N PHE A 61 18.57 1.74 -3.58
CA PHE A 61 18.23 3.15 -3.62
C PHE A 61 18.65 3.80 -4.94
N LEU A 62 19.84 3.48 -5.47
CA LEU A 62 20.29 3.96 -6.77
C LEU A 62 19.39 3.46 -7.90
N ASN A 63 19.13 2.15 -7.99
CA ASN A 63 18.30 1.60 -9.08
C ASN A 63 16.88 2.19 -9.05
N MET A 64 16.31 2.37 -7.86
CA MET A 64 14.98 2.95 -7.74
C MET A 64 14.97 4.44 -8.05
N THR A 65 15.95 5.20 -7.55
CA THR A 65 16.11 6.63 -7.87
C THR A 65 16.32 6.82 -9.36
N MET A 66 17.15 5.98 -9.99
CA MET A 66 17.36 6.00 -11.44
C MET A 66 16.08 5.70 -12.20
N HIS A 67 15.28 4.73 -11.75
CA HIS A 67 13.99 4.43 -12.39
C HIS A 67 13.00 5.59 -12.27
N MET A 68 12.87 6.20 -11.07
CA MET A 68 11.98 7.36 -10.86
C MET A 68 12.47 8.61 -11.60
N MET A 69 13.79 8.83 -11.62
CA MET A 69 14.42 9.90 -12.38
C MET A 69 14.18 9.70 -13.87
N LEU A 70 14.34 8.48 -14.40
CA LEU A 70 14.04 8.19 -15.80
C LEU A 70 12.56 8.42 -16.11
N GLU A 71 11.64 7.95 -15.27
CA GLU A 71 10.20 8.16 -15.47
C GLU A 71 9.79 9.65 -15.43
N LEU A 72 10.49 10.49 -14.65
CA LEU A 72 10.19 11.92 -14.54
C LEU A 72 10.93 12.78 -15.58
N VAL A 73 12.23 12.51 -15.77
CA VAL A 73 13.11 13.29 -16.64
C VAL A 73 12.81 12.99 -18.10
N PHE A 74 12.49 11.74 -18.45
CA PHE A 74 12.28 11.37 -19.85
C PHE A 74 11.12 12.16 -20.49
N PRO A 75 9.91 12.24 -19.90
CA PRO A 75 8.82 13.01 -20.51
C PRO A 75 9.07 14.52 -20.53
N ILE A 76 9.76 15.06 -19.51
CA ILE A 76 10.11 16.48 -19.44
C ILE A 76 11.14 16.83 -20.52
N ALA A 77 12.20 16.04 -20.63
CA ALA A 77 13.23 16.23 -21.65
C ALA A 77 12.62 16.10 -23.05
N LEU A 78 11.74 15.12 -23.26
CA LEU A 78 11.03 14.94 -24.52
C LEU A 78 10.13 16.14 -24.85
N TYR A 79 9.38 16.66 -23.87
CA TYR A 79 8.56 17.86 -24.05
C TYR A 79 9.40 19.06 -24.49
N TYR A 80 10.50 19.37 -23.78
CA TYR A 80 11.34 20.51 -24.12
C TYR A 80 12.06 20.33 -25.46
N ALA A 81 12.51 19.12 -25.79
CA ALA A 81 13.07 18.81 -27.09
C ALA A 81 12.05 19.07 -28.21
N LEU A 82 10.83 18.54 -28.06
CA LEU A 82 9.76 18.72 -29.06
C LEU A 82 9.25 20.17 -29.14
N ARG A 83 9.35 20.95 -28.06
CA ARG A 83 8.94 22.36 -28.03
C ARG A 83 9.79 23.25 -28.92
N THR A 84 10.99 22.81 -29.32
CA THR A 84 11.83 23.56 -30.26
C THR A 84 11.32 23.49 -31.70
N ILE A 85 10.44 22.53 -32.03
CA ILE A 85 9.98 22.25 -33.41
C ILE A 85 8.45 22.36 -33.52
N LEU A 86 7.71 22.05 -32.45
CA LEU A 86 6.25 21.94 -32.45
C LEU A 86 5.60 22.97 -31.52
N SER A 87 4.32 23.25 -31.74
CA SER A 87 3.51 24.06 -30.82
C SER A 87 3.40 23.39 -29.44
N PRO A 88 3.24 24.15 -28.33
CA PRO A 88 3.20 23.63 -26.97
C PRO A 88 2.23 22.45 -26.75
N LEU A 89 1.06 22.49 -27.41
CA LEU A 89 0.03 21.46 -27.32
C LEU A 89 0.49 20.14 -27.95
N TRP A 90 0.99 20.19 -29.19
CA TRP A 90 1.50 19.01 -29.90
C TRP A 90 2.74 18.41 -29.24
N SER A 91 3.65 19.23 -28.71
CA SER A 91 4.81 18.76 -27.94
C SER A 91 4.39 17.98 -26.70
N LEU A 92 3.34 18.44 -26.00
CA LEU A 92 2.83 17.83 -24.79
C LEU A 92 2.11 16.50 -25.06
N VAL A 93 1.28 16.46 -26.12
CA VAL A 93 0.60 15.22 -26.55
C VAL A 93 1.64 14.16 -26.91
N LEU A 94 2.61 14.49 -27.76
CA LEU A 94 3.64 13.54 -28.18
C LEU A 94 4.56 13.12 -27.02
N ALA A 95 4.84 14.01 -26.06
CA ALA A 95 5.59 13.64 -24.86
C ALA A 95 4.83 12.68 -23.93
N GLY A 96 3.49 12.77 -23.89
CA GLY A 96 2.64 11.88 -23.09
C GLY A 96 2.38 10.51 -23.71
N VAL A 97 2.49 10.37 -25.05
CA VAL A 97 2.23 9.11 -25.77
C VAL A 97 3.11 7.95 -25.29
N PRO A 98 4.45 8.07 -25.17
CA PRO A 98 5.30 7.00 -24.67
C PRO A 98 4.91 6.53 -23.27
N THR A 99 4.59 7.48 -22.38
CA THR A 99 4.14 7.19 -21.01
C THR A 99 2.80 6.44 -21.03
N ALA A 100 1.83 6.90 -21.84
CA ALA A 100 0.55 6.22 -22.01
C ALA A 100 0.73 4.79 -22.52
N ILE A 101 1.58 4.59 -23.54
CA ILE A 101 1.88 3.28 -24.11
C ILE A 101 2.50 2.36 -23.06
N MET A 102 3.49 2.83 -22.28
CA MET A 102 4.10 2.02 -21.23
C MET A 102 3.09 1.59 -20.16
N VAL A 103 2.22 2.49 -19.70
CA VAL A 103 1.19 2.19 -18.71
C VAL A 103 0.19 1.16 -19.25
N VAL A 104 -0.23 1.32 -20.51
CA VAL A 104 -1.14 0.40 -21.18
C VAL A 104 -0.49 -0.98 -21.38
N ILE A 105 0.74 -1.04 -21.91
CA ILE A 105 1.48 -2.29 -22.11
C ILE A 105 1.68 -3.01 -20.78
N LYS A 106 2.11 -2.31 -19.74
CA LYS A 106 2.31 -2.89 -18.40
C LYS A 106 0.98 -3.40 -17.83
N GLY A 107 -0.09 -2.64 -18.01
CA GLY A 107 -1.46 -3.03 -17.63
C GLY A 107 -1.95 -4.30 -18.33
N PHE A 108 -1.72 -4.41 -19.64
CA PHE A 108 -2.12 -5.59 -20.43
C PHE A 108 -1.22 -6.80 -20.16
N ARG A 109 0.11 -6.61 -20.07
CA ARG A 109 1.08 -7.72 -19.94
C ARG A 109 1.12 -8.30 -18.54
N GLU A 110 0.93 -7.48 -17.51
CA GLU A 110 1.01 -7.91 -16.11
C GLU A 110 -0.38 -8.18 -15.48
N HIS A 111 -1.47 -7.92 -16.22
CA HIS A 111 -2.86 -7.95 -15.73
C HIS A 111 -3.07 -7.18 -14.42
N LYS A 112 -2.25 -6.15 -14.19
CA LYS A 112 -2.24 -5.35 -12.97
C LYS A 112 -2.31 -3.87 -13.35
N VAL A 113 -3.27 -3.17 -12.76
CA VAL A 113 -3.38 -1.72 -12.92
C VAL A 113 -2.21 -1.05 -12.20
N ASP A 114 -1.33 -0.41 -12.97
CA ASP A 114 -0.28 0.46 -12.43
C ASP A 114 -0.91 1.80 -12.04
N MET A 115 -1.24 1.93 -10.77
CA MET A 115 -1.94 3.10 -10.26
C MET A 115 -1.07 4.38 -10.32
N MET A 116 0.26 4.25 -10.22
CA MET A 116 1.18 5.39 -10.35
C MET A 116 1.27 5.85 -11.80
N GLY A 117 1.33 4.89 -12.73
CA GLY A 117 1.24 5.15 -14.16
C GLY A 117 -0.08 5.83 -14.55
N LEU A 118 -1.19 5.40 -13.96
CA LEU A 118 -2.50 6.02 -14.20
C LEU A 118 -2.56 7.46 -13.68
N LEU A 119 -1.93 7.75 -12.54
CA LEU A 119 -1.82 9.11 -11.99
C LEU A 119 -1.00 10.01 -12.93
N MET A 120 0.13 9.52 -13.43
CA MET A 120 0.94 10.21 -14.45
C MET A 120 0.11 10.50 -15.70
N LEU A 121 -0.60 9.50 -16.22
CA LEU A 121 -1.44 9.65 -17.42
C LEU A 121 -2.56 10.69 -17.21
N LEU A 122 -3.17 10.71 -16.03
CA LEU A 122 -4.17 11.70 -15.67
C LEU A 122 -3.56 13.11 -15.64
N GLY A 123 -2.37 13.26 -15.05
CA GLY A 123 -1.62 14.52 -15.07
C GLY A 123 -1.33 15.01 -16.49
N PHE A 124 -0.95 14.11 -17.40
CA PHE A 124 -0.78 14.43 -18.83
C PHE A 124 -2.09 14.85 -19.50
N ALA A 125 -3.18 14.08 -19.30
CA ALA A 125 -4.48 14.38 -19.88
C ALA A 125 -5.00 15.77 -19.44
N VAL A 126 -4.89 16.05 -18.14
CA VAL A 126 -5.19 17.37 -17.57
C VAL A 126 -4.28 18.42 -18.22
N SER A 127 -2.97 18.21 -18.26
CA SER A 127 -2.03 19.17 -18.87
C SER A 127 -2.38 19.51 -20.33
N VAL A 128 -2.86 18.54 -21.12
CA VAL A 128 -3.33 18.75 -22.49
C VAL A 128 -4.63 19.57 -22.53
N LEU A 129 -5.64 19.21 -21.73
CA LEU A 129 -6.89 19.97 -21.63
C LEU A 129 -6.63 21.43 -21.27
N LEU A 130 -5.72 21.62 -20.33
CA LEU A 130 -5.29 22.91 -19.83
C LEU A 130 -4.56 23.75 -20.89
N ALA A 131 -3.86 23.11 -21.84
CA ALA A 131 -3.22 23.79 -22.97
C ALA A 131 -4.21 24.24 -24.05
N MET A 132 -5.48 23.80 -24.02
CA MET A 132 -6.50 24.19 -25.01
C MET A 132 -7.27 25.46 -24.63
N VAL A 133 -7.27 25.86 -23.35
CA VAL A 133 -8.15 26.91 -22.79
C VAL A 133 -7.38 28.23 -22.57
N GLU A 134 -6.55 28.63 -23.52
CA GLU A 134 -5.77 29.88 -23.47
C GLU A 134 -6.65 31.08 -23.87
N SER A 135 -7.36 31.69 -22.91
CA SER A 135 -8.10 32.95 -23.18
C SER A 135 -8.41 33.82 -21.96
N ASP A 136 -8.43 33.30 -20.72
CA ASP A 136 -8.79 34.09 -19.52
C ASP A 136 -7.84 33.78 -18.33
N PRO A 137 -7.30 34.81 -17.63
CA PRO A 137 -6.51 34.64 -16.40
C PRO A 137 -7.23 33.83 -15.30
N LYS A 138 -8.55 33.99 -15.13
CA LYS A 138 -9.31 33.22 -14.13
C LYS A 138 -9.42 31.75 -14.53
N LEU A 139 -9.53 31.47 -15.83
CA LEU A 139 -9.46 30.10 -16.36
C LEU A 139 -8.07 29.49 -16.17
N TYR A 140 -7.00 30.29 -16.21
CA TYR A 140 -5.64 29.86 -15.89
C TYR A 140 -5.46 29.50 -14.41
N LEU A 141 -6.15 30.14 -13.47
CA LEU A 141 -6.12 29.71 -12.06
C LEU A 141 -6.85 28.38 -11.85
N LEU A 142 -7.99 28.22 -12.52
CA LEU A 142 -8.75 26.97 -12.48
C LEU A 142 -7.96 25.82 -13.13
N ARG A 143 -7.16 26.13 -14.16
CA ARG A 143 -6.15 25.26 -14.80
C ARG A 143 -5.23 24.64 -13.75
N GLU A 144 -4.64 25.47 -12.89
CA GLU A 144 -3.65 25.03 -11.89
C GLU A 144 -4.26 24.09 -10.84
N SER A 145 -5.54 24.27 -10.51
CA SER A 145 -6.29 23.41 -9.57
C SER A 145 -6.90 22.17 -10.21
N ALA A 146 -7.00 22.13 -11.55
CA ALA A 146 -7.56 21.00 -12.26
C ALA A 146 -6.75 19.71 -12.04
N MET A 147 -5.44 19.83 -11.85
CA MET A 147 -4.59 18.67 -11.54
C MET A 147 -4.88 18.12 -10.14
N THR A 148 -5.02 19.00 -9.15
CA THR A 148 -5.34 18.64 -7.77
C THR A 148 -6.72 18.00 -7.67
N SER A 149 -7.73 18.55 -8.34
CA SER A 149 -9.09 17.98 -8.38
C SER A 149 -9.15 16.65 -9.11
N ALA A 150 -8.46 16.52 -10.25
CA ALA A 150 -8.38 15.24 -10.97
C ALA A 150 -7.74 14.16 -10.08
N MET A 151 -6.67 14.50 -9.36
CA MET A 151 -6.05 13.60 -8.39
C MET A 151 -7.04 13.23 -7.26
N GLY A 152 -7.74 14.22 -6.68
CA GLY A 152 -8.78 13.98 -5.66
C GLY A 152 -9.90 13.06 -6.15
N LEU A 153 -10.42 13.29 -7.36
CA LEU A 153 -11.42 12.45 -8.01
C LEU A 153 -10.91 11.03 -8.28
N MET A 154 -9.65 10.89 -8.71
CA MET A 154 -9.03 9.58 -8.90
C MET A 154 -8.93 8.83 -7.57
N LEU A 155 -8.46 9.48 -6.50
CA LEU A 155 -8.41 8.87 -5.17
C LEU A 155 -9.81 8.44 -4.71
N PHE A 156 -10.81 9.29 -4.93
CA PHE A 156 -12.21 8.98 -4.64
C PHE A 156 -12.71 7.78 -5.46
N ALA A 157 -12.39 7.72 -6.76
CA ALA A 157 -12.75 6.62 -7.64
C ALA A 157 -12.10 5.30 -7.19
N THR A 158 -10.87 5.31 -6.67
CA THR A 158 -10.23 4.11 -6.10
C THR A 158 -10.90 3.60 -4.82
N LEU A 159 -11.71 4.45 -4.17
CA LEU A 159 -12.47 4.09 -2.98
C LEU A 159 -13.74 3.31 -3.33
N ILE A 160 -14.32 3.57 -4.50
CA ILE A 160 -15.46 2.83 -5.03
C ILE A 160 -15.00 1.37 -5.22
N PRO A 161 -15.63 0.39 -4.54
CA PRO A 161 -15.19 -0.99 -4.56
C PRO A 161 -15.53 -1.64 -5.90
N PHE A 162 -14.80 -1.28 -6.96
CA PHE A 162 -14.91 -1.89 -8.27
C PHE A 162 -14.36 -3.32 -8.19
N ARG A 163 -15.25 -4.28 -8.42
CA ARG A 163 -14.93 -5.71 -8.48
C ARG A 163 -14.95 -6.13 -9.94
N TRP A 164 -13.79 -6.14 -10.60
CA TRP A 164 -13.69 -6.68 -11.96
C TRP A 164 -13.21 -8.13 -11.89
N LYS A 165 -14.13 -9.08 -12.11
CA LYS A 165 -13.89 -10.54 -12.08
C LYS A 165 -13.18 -11.01 -10.79
N LYS A 166 -11.85 -11.14 -10.82
CA LYS A 166 -11.00 -11.59 -9.68
C LYS A 166 -10.23 -10.45 -8.99
N HIS A 167 -10.22 -9.25 -9.56
CA HIS A 167 -9.49 -8.10 -9.02
C HIS A 167 -10.43 -7.18 -8.24
N VAL A 168 -10.12 -7.02 -6.95
CA VAL A 168 -10.74 -6.00 -6.10
C VAL A 168 -9.85 -4.77 -6.18
N LEU A 169 -10.38 -3.67 -6.70
CA LEU A 169 -9.68 -2.40 -6.69
C LEU A 169 -9.41 -2.01 -5.22
N ARG A 170 -8.13 -1.76 -4.92
CA ARG A 170 -7.71 -1.38 -3.57
C ARG A 170 -7.60 0.15 -3.50
N PRO A 171 -7.81 0.75 -2.31
CA PRO A 171 -7.66 2.18 -2.12
C PRO A 171 -6.24 2.63 -2.51
N PHE A 172 -6.11 3.80 -3.17
CA PHE A 172 -4.82 4.31 -3.67
C PHE A 172 -3.70 4.27 -2.62
N MET A 173 -3.99 4.70 -1.38
CA MET A 173 -2.98 4.75 -0.31
C MET A 173 -2.45 3.37 0.09
N PHE A 174 -3.17 2.28 -0.19
CA PHE A 174 -2.64 0.93 -0.01
C PHE A 174 -1.49 0.65 -0.99
N TYR A 175 -1.60 1.11 -2.24
CA TYR A 175 -0.53 0.94 -3.24
C TYR A 175 0.69 1.78 -2.89
N VAL A 176 0.47 3.05 -2.50
CA VAL A 176 1.55 3.95 -2.05
C VAL A 176 2.27 3.35 -0.85
N ALA A 177 1.55 2.98 0.20
CA ALA A 177 2.17 2.44 1.40
C ALA A 177 2.85 1.08 1.16
N ARG A 178 2.30 0.23 0.28
CA ARG A 178 2.95 -1.01 -0.14
C ARG A 178 4.25 -0.75 -0.92
N GLN A 179 4.25 0.25 -1.79
CA GLN A 179 5.44 0.66 -2.54
C GLN A 179 6.51 1.20 -1.59
N ILE A 180 6.13 2.11 -0.68
CA ILE A 180 7.03 2.61 0.37
C ILE A 180 7.58 1.45 1.20
N ALA A 181 6.75 0.47 1.58
CA ALA A 181 7.19 -0.69 2.35
C ALA A 181 8.18 -1.58 1.58
N VAL A 182 7.93 -1.83 0.29
CA VAL A 182 8.88 -2.54 -0.58
C VAL A 182 10.20 -1.79 -0.68
N THR A 183 10.14 -0.46 -0.74
CA THR A 183 11.33 0.40 -0.80
C THR A 183 12.08 0.49 0.54
N SER A 184 11.36 0.56 1.67
CA SER A 184 11.96 0.72 2.99
C SER A 184 12.49 -0.59 3.55
N THR A 185 11.86 -1.71 3.21
CA THR A 185 12.21 -3.04 3.70
C THR A 185 13.03 -3.78 2.65
N MET A 186 14.25 -3.29 2.39
CA MET A 186 15.15 -3.79 1.33
C MET A 186 15.76 -5.18 1.58
N MET A 187 15.25 -5.92 2.56
CA MET A 187 15.82 -7.19 3.00
C MET A 187 14.88 -8.37 2.89
N LEU A 188 13.61 -8.12 2.58
CA LEU A 188 12.70 -9.15 2.13
C LEU A 188 12.60 -9.05 0.60
N ASP A 189 12.52 -10.19 -0.07
CA ASP A 189 12.27 -10.22 -1.50
C ASP A 189 10.97 -9.44 -1.79
N PRO A 190 10.95 -8.53 -2.80
CA PRO A 190 9.75 -7.81 -3.21
C PRO A 190 8.47 -8.66 -3.38
N PRO A 191 8.52 -9.91 -3.89
CA PRO A 191 7.34 -10.79 -3.90
C PRO A 191 6.83 -11.15 -2.50
N THR A 192 7.72 -11.37 -1.53
CA THR A 192 7.38 -11.73 -0.15
C THR A 192 6.64 -10.60 0.56
N ILE A 193 7.09 -9.35 0.40
CA ILE A 193 6.39 -8.17 0.94
C ILE A 193 5.00 -8.04 0.33
N ARG A 194 4.86 -8.24 -0.99
CA ARG A 194 3.55 -8.18 -1.66
C ARG A 194 2.58 -9.24 -1.13
N LEU A 195 3.06 -10.47 -0.94
CA LEU A 195 2.26 -11.57 -0.36
C LEU A 195 1.83 -11.26 1.08
N HIS A 196 2.70 -10.65 1.89
CA HIS A 196 2.37 -10.22 3.25
C HIS A 196 1.24 -9.19 3.26
N TRP A 197 1.36 -8.15 2.44
CA TRP A 197 0.33 -7.12 2.30
C TRP A 197 -1.01 -7.68 1.79
N ASP A 198 -0.96 -8.69 0.92
CA ASP A 198 -2.15 -9.40 0.44
C ASP A 198 -2.80 -10.28 1.52
N TRP A 199 -2.01 -10.86 2.42
CA TRP A 199 -2.52 -11.59 3.58
C TRP A 199 -3.18 -10.65 4.59
N PHE A 200 -2.54 -9.53 4.93
CA PHE A 200 -3.12 -8.51 5.83
C PHE A 200 -4.45 -7.97 5.29
N TRP A 201 -4.50 -7.66 4.00
CA TRP A 201 -5.72 -7.20 3.36
C TRP A 201 -6.87 -8.22 3.46
N ARG A 202 -6.59 -9.52 3.33
CA ARG A 202 -7.61 -10.57 3.41
C ARG A 202 -8.07 -10.85 4.84
N ASN A 203 -7.12 -10.96 5.77
CA ASN A 203 -7.37 -11.47 7.11
C ASN A 203 -7.80 -10.38 8.11
N TRP A 204 -7.46 -9.10 7.86
CA TRP A 204 -7.70 -8.02 8.82
C TRP A 204 -8.67 -6.97 8.28
N ARG A 205 -9.82 -6.80 8.95
CA ARG A 205 -10.82 -5.79 8.58
C ARG A 205 -10.37 -4.36 8.95
N SER A 206 -9.70 -4.19 10.09
CA SER A 206 -9.16 -2.90 10.54
C SER A 206 -8.12 -2.32 9.58
N PHE A 207 -7.25 -3.18 9.03
CA PHE A 207 -6.26 -2.80 8.03
C PHE A 207 -6.91 -2.24 6.75
N ARG A 208 -7.98 -2.90 6.26
CA ARG A 208 -8.76 -2.42 5.12
C ARG A 208 -9.45 -1.09 5.39
N ALA A 209 -10.06 -0.96 6.57
CA ALA A 209 -10.77 0.24 6.98
C ALA A 209 -9.81 1.44 7.08
N PHE A 210 -8.62 1.24 7.65
CA PHE A 210 -7.58 2.25 7.76
C PHE A 210 -7.19 2.84 6.40
N PHE A 211 -6.82 2.00 5.42
CA PHE A 211 -6.41 2.48 4.11
C PHE A 211 -7.53 3.13 3.30
N ARG A 212 -8.78 2.69 3.52
CA ARG A 212 -9.96 3.36 2.94
C ARG A 212 -10.18 4.72 3.56
N ALA A 213 -10.17 4.82 4.90
CA ALA A 213 -10.32 6.09 5.60
C ALA A 213 -9.21 7.07 5.21
N LEU A 214 -7.95 6.60 5.13
CA LEU A 214 -6.82 7.41 4.72
C LEU A 214 -6.95 7.91 3.28
N THR A 215 -7.39 7.05 2.35
CA THR A 215 -7.60 7.47 0.96
C THR A 215 -8.77 8.44 0.83
N LEU A 216 -9.85 8.23 1.58
CA LEU A 216 -10.99 9.15 1.63
C LEU A 216 -10.58 10.52 2.17
N LEU A 217 -9.78 10.55 3.24
CA LEU A 217 -9.28 11.77 3.84
C LEU A 217 -8.47 12.60 2.83
N TRP A 218 -7.55 11.95 2.12
CA TRP A 218 -6.76 12.60 1.07
C TRP A 218 -7.63 13.02 -0.12
N ALA A 219 -8.57 12.20 -0.57
CA ALA A 219 -9.50 12.56 -1.63
C ALA A 219 -10.31 13.82 -1.28
N LEU A 220 -10.88 13.86 -0.07
CA LEU A 220 -11.68 14.99 0.39
C LEU A 220 -10.85 16.27 0.54
N GLY A 221 -9.64 16.17 1.07
CA GLY A 221 -8.78 17.35 1.21
C GLY A 221 -8.29 17.92 -0.12
N LEU A 222 -8.02 17.07 -1.11
CA LEU A 222 -7.68 17.53 -2.46
C LEU A 222 -8.91 18.13 -3.18
N LEU A 223 -10.09 17.55 -2.99
CA LEU A 223 -11.33 18.10 -3.54
C LEU A 223 -11.76 19.40 -2.85
N SER A 224 -11.48 19.57 -1.55
CA SER A 224 -11.79 20.80 -0.84
C SER A 224 -10.90 21.97 -1.28
N GLU A 225 -9.65 21.70 -1.67
CA GLU A 225 -8.76 22.71 -2.29
C GLU A 225 -9.38 23.25 -3.58
N PHE A 226 -9.82 22.36 -4.47
CA PHE A 226 -10.48 22.77 -5.71
C PHE A 226 -11.79 23.53 -5.44
N ALA A 227 -12.63 23.03 -4.52
CA ALA A 227 -13.89 23.68 -4.18
C ALA A 227 -13.66 25.09 -3.60
N LEU A 228 -12.64 25.26 -2.74
CA LEU A 228 -12.29 26.57 -2.21
C LEU A 228 -11.78 27.50 -3.30
N ARG A 229 -10.94 27.03 -4.22
CA ARG A 229 -10.42 27.87 -5.30
C ARG A 229 -11.54 28.32 -6.25
N VAL A 230 -12.49 27.44 -6.56
CA VAL A 230 -13.71 27.80 -7.28
C VAL A 230 -14.48 28.88 -6.53
N LEU A 231 -14.67 28.74 -5.21
CA LEU A 231 -15.35 29.74 -4.38
C LEU A 231 -14.62 31.09 -4.43
N LEU A 232 -13.30 31.11 -4.25
CA LEU A 232 -12.46 32.30 -4.28
C LEU A 232 -12.58 33.06 -5.60
N ILE A 233 -12.60 32.35 -6.74
CA ILE A 233 -12.76 32.93 -8.08
C ILE A 233 -14.09 33.68 -8.25
N TYR A 234 -15.16 33.21 -7.59
CA TYR A 234 -16.48 33.86 -7.62
C TYR A 234 -16.65 34.97 -6.58
N THR A 235 -15.83 35.00 -5.54
CA THR A 235 -15.96 35.97 -4.44
C THR A 235 -14.96 37.13 -4.51
N ILE A 236 -13.78 36.92 -5.10
CA ILE A 236 -12.69 37.89 -5.15
C ILE A 236 -12.44 38.28 -6.60
N ASP A 237 -12.28 39.57 -6.86
CA ASP A 237 -12.00 40.09 -8.20
C ASP A 237 -10.50 40.13 -8.51
N ASP A 238 -9.66 40.34 -7.50
CA ASP A 238 -8.21 40.36 -7.62
C ASP A 238 -7.61 38.95 -7.73
N VAL A 239 -6.82 38.73 -8.78
CA VAL A 239 -6.17 37.47 -9.12
C VAL A 239 -5.06 37.13 -8.11
N ASP A 240 -4.33 38.13 -7.62
CA ASP A 240 -3.19 37.92 -6.73
C ASP A 240 -3.65 37.44 -5.34
N ASP A 241 -4.77 38.00 -4.87
CA ASP A 241 -5.42 37.57 -3.63
C ASP A 241 -5.93 36.12 -3.73
N ILE A 242 -6.57 35.76 -4.85
CA ILE A 242 -7.05 34.38 -5.08
C ILE A 242 -5.88 33.39 -4.99
N VAL A 243 -4.75 33.70 -5.64
CA VAL A 243 -3.54 32.85 -5.61
C VAL A 243 -3.01 32.74 -4.19
N TYR A 244 -2.89 33.86 -3.48
CA TYR A 244 -2.37 33.90 -2.12
C TYR A 244 -3.21 33.03 -1.18
N TYR A 245 -4.51 33.28 -1.07
CA TYR A 245 -5.39 32.53 -0.17
C TYR A 245 -5.46 31.05 -0.53
N SER A 246 -5.50 30.75 -1.82
CA SER A 246 -5.53 29.37 -2.28
C SER A 246 -4.25 28.61 -1.94
N ASN A 247 -3.08 29.22 -2.10
CA ASN A 247 -1.81 28.58 -1.76
C ASN A 247 -1.66 28.41 -0.25
N VAL A 248 -2.03 29.42 0.54
CA VAL A 248 -2.06 29.32 2.01
C VAL A 248 -2.97 28.19 2.46
N TYR A 249 -4.16 28.07 1.88
CA TYR A 249 -5.06 26.97 2.18
C TYR A 249 -4.48 25.61 1.77
N MET A 250 -3.87 25.51 0.59
CA MET A 250 -3.24 24.27 0.12
C MET A 250 -2.12 23.81 1.05
N PHE A 251 -1.28 24.73 1.54
CA PHE A 251 -0.28 24.42 2.56
C PHE A 251 -0.92 23.97 3.87
N ALA A 252 -1.94 24.67 4.35
CA ALA A 252 -2.65 24.30 5.58
C ALA A 252 -3.30 22.91 5.49
N VAL A 253 -3.98 22.62 4.39
CA VAL A 253 -4.59 21.30 4.13
C VAL A 253 -3.51 20.22 4.03
N THR A 254 -2.43 20.46 3.29
CA THR A 254 -1.37 19.46 3.14
C THR A 254 -0.67 19.17 4.46
N LEU A 255 -0.41 20.20 5.28
CA LEU A 255 0.18 20.03 6.61
C LEU A 255 -0.75 19.28 7.57
N THR A 256 -2.03 19.63 7.58
CA THR A 256 -3.03 18.95 8.44
C THR A 256 -3.26 17.51 8.01
N LEU A 257 -3.40 17.22 6.72
CA LEU A 257 -3.49 15.86 6.21
C LEU A 257 -2.22 15.05 6.45
N GLY A 258 -1.05 15.67 6.26
CA GLY A 258 0.25 15.03 6.48
C GLY A 258 0.45 14.66 7.95
N THR A 259 0.22 15.59 8.87
CA THR A 259 0.29 15.35 10.31
C THR A 259 -0.73 14.31 10.78
N LEU A 260 -1.97 14.40 10.28
CA LEU A 260 -3.00 13.40 10.58
C LEU A 260 -2.65 12.01 10.03
N THR A 261 -2.03 11.94 8.85
CA THR A 261 -1.55 10.68 8.28
C THR A 261 -0.48 10.04 9.16
N ILE A 262 0.49 10.84 9.64
CA ILE A 262 1.54 10.38 10.55
C ILE A 262 0.92 9.91 11.87
N ALA A 263 0.08 10.74 12.50
CA ALA A 263 -0.59 10.40 13.76
C ALA A 263 -1.45 9.14 13.64
N SER A 264 -2.23 9.03 12.56
CA SER A 264 -3.07 7.86 12.27
C SER A 264 -2.24 6.60 12.05
N THR A 265 -1.09 6.71 11.37
CA THR A 265 -0.16 5.58 11.17
C THR A 265 0.48 5.14 12.49
N LEU A 266 0.91 6.09 13.34
CA LEU A 266 1.46 5.79 14.66
C LEU A 266 0.41 5.16 15.57
N LEU A 267 -0.82 5.68 15.57
CA LEU A 267 -1.94 5.13 16.31
C LEU A 267 -2.28 3.71 15.84
N PHE A 268 -2.37 3.50 14.53
CA PHE A 268 -2.60 2.18 13.94
C PHE A 268 -1.52 1.18 14.37
N ARG A 269 -0.25 1.60 14.30
CA ARG A 269 0.88 0.78 14.77
C ARG A 269 0.80 0.48 16.27
N HIS A 270 0.43 1.46 17.08
CA HIS A 270 0.29 1.29 18.52
C HIS A 270 -0.84 0.32 18.88
N LEU A 271 -2.02 0.48 18.25
CA LEU A 271 -3.16 -0.43 18.42
C LEU A 271 -2.80 -1.86 18.01
N PHE A 272 -2.13 -2.00 16.87
CA PHE A 272 -1.69 -3.30 16.36
C PHE A 272 -0.68 -3.98 17.29
N ASN A 273 0.30 -3.23 17.81
CA ASN A 273 1.25 -3.74 18.79
C ASN A 273 0.58 -4.18 20.09
N ARG A 274 -0.46 -3.47 20.55
CA ARG A 274 -1.24 -3.88 21.74
C ARG A 274 -1.98 -5.19 21.51
N GLU A 275 -2.60 -5.37 20.34
CA GLU A 275 -3.26 -6.63 20.00
C GLU A 275 -2.26 -7.79 19.93
N GLN A 276 -1.08 -7.57 19.34
CA GLN A 276 -0.03 -8.59 19.33
C GLN A 276 0.48 -8.94 20.73
N ALA A 277 0.71 -7.95 21.59
CA ALA A 277 1.15 -8.17 22.97
C ALA A 277 0.12 -8.99 23.76
N LYS A 278 -1.17 -8.71 23.58
CA LYS A 278 -2.25 -9.49 24.19
C LYS A 278 -2.23 -10.94 23.70
N SER A 279 -2.16 -11.18 22.39
CA SER A 279 -2.11 -12.54 21.84
C SER A 279 -0.90 -13.32 22.36
N LYS A 280 0.28 -12.68 22.44
CA LYS A 280 1.49 -13.32 22.98
C LYS A 280 1.39 -13.64 24.47
N SER A 281 0.72 -12.80 25.25
CA SER A 281 0.48 -13.08 26.67
C SER A 281 -0.46 -14.25 26.88
N ILE A 282 -1.50 -14.38 26.04
CA ILE A 282 -2.44 -15.50 26.07
C ILE A 282 -1.72 -16.80 25.67
N GLU A 283 -0.91 -16.78 24.61
CA GLU A 283 -0.11 -17.94 24.17
C GLU A 283 0.84 -18.42 25.29
N ARG A 284 1.58 -17.48 25.92
CA ARG A 284 2.47 -17.81 27.03
C ARG A 284 1.72 -18.38 28.23
N GLN A 285 0.55 -17.86 28.55
CA GLN A 285 -0.25 -18.36 29.67
C GLN A 285 -0.73 -19.79 29.39
N GLN A 286 -1.14 -20.08 28.16
CA GLN A 286 -1.54 -21.41 27.73
C GLN A 286 -0.38 -22.40 27.76
N GLU A 287 0.82 -22.01 27.32
CA GLU A 287 2.02 -22.84 27.43
C GLU A 287 2.34 -23.19 28.89
N ILE A 288 2.21 -22.23 29.82
CA ILE A 288 2.43 -22.46 31.26
C ILE A 288 1.37 -23.43 31.80
N GLU A 289 0.09 -23.24 31.48
CA GLU A 289 -0.99 -24.13 31.89
C GLU A 289 -0.78 -25.56 31.36
N GLU A 290 -0.33 -25.71 30.11
CA GLU A 290 0.01 -27.01 29.53
C GLU A 290 1.17 -27.70 30.27
N ILE A 291 2.21 -26.96 30.65
CA ILE A 291 3.35 -27.51 31.40
C ILE A 291 2.90 -27.96 32.80
N ILE A 292 2.09 -27.16 33.50
CA ILE A 292 1.56 -27.50 34.82
C ILE A 292 0.67 -28.75 34.75
N ALA A 293 -0.20 -28.83 33.73
CA ALA A 293 -1.06 -29.99 33.53
C ALA A 293 -0.25 -31.26 33.27
N ARG A 294 0.79 -31.20 32.43
CA ARG A 294 1.69 -32.34 32.18
C ARG A 294 2.45 -32.77 33.43
N ALA A 295 2.98 -31.81 34.20
CA ALA A 295 3.69 -32.12 35.44
C ALA A 295 2.76 -32.77 36.49
N ALA A 296 1.51 -32.32 36.60
CA ALA A 296 0.51 -32.92 37.48
C ALA A 296 0.13 -34.35 37.05
N GLU A 297 0.01 -34.61 35.75
CA GLU A 297 -0.21 -35.97 35.23
C GLU A 297 0.96 -36.91 35.53
N GLU A 298 2.20 -36.44 35.38
CA GLU A 298 3.40 -37.20 35.73
C GLU A 298 3.44 -37.52 37.23
N GLU A 299 3.14 -36.55 38.10
CA GLU A 299 3.09 -36.76 39.55
C GLU A 299 1.99 -37.77 39.94
N ASN A 300 0.81 -37.66 39.35
CA ASN A 300 -0.30 -38.58 39.63
C ASN A 300 0.01 -40.00 39.13
N THR A 301 0.70 -40.11 37.99
CA THR A 301 1.19 -41.40 37.47
C THR A 301 2.22 -42.01 38.41
N GLN A 302 3.18 -41.21 38.90
CA GLN A 302 4.18 -41.68 39.89
C GLN A 302 3.53 -42.14 41.20
N ARG A 303 2.54 -41.39 41.72
CA ARG A 303 1.78 -41.77 42.92
C ARG A 303 0.97 -43.05 42.73
N SER A 304 0.51 -43.35 41.52
CA SER A 304 -0.25 -44.59 41.24
C SER A 304 0.62 -45.85 41.13
N ILE A 305 1.95 -45.68 41.01
CA ILE A 305 2.92 -46.78 40.86
C ILE A 305 3.57 -47.16 42.21
N GLN A 306 3.52 -46.27 43.21
CA GLN A 306 3.90 -46.55 44.61
C GLN A 306 2.76 -47.20 45.39
#